data_AF-A0A7V3VWK0-F1
#
_entry.id   AF-A0A7V3VWK0-F1
#
_cell.length_a   1.000
_cell.length_b   1.000
_cell.length_c   1.000
_cell.angle_alpha   90.00
_cell.angle_beta   90.00
_cell.angle_gamma   90.00
#
_symmetry.space_group_name_H-M   'P 1'
#
loop_
_entity.id
_entity.type
_entity.pdbx_description
1 polymer ?
#
loop_
_entity_poly.entity_id
_entity_poly.type
_entity_poly.pdbx_seq_one_letter_code
_entity_poly.pdbx_strand_id
1 'polypeptide(L)'
;MRFGEVLIELGFIDKQKLDVALQEQEYTLKTVSFAEPIGLILLRNGVINEKEHYQAVLKYFEYLSKNKSRPAYIRSTAKIALKALRRDTKGRMSHVSKIALINKIQENEEKILQLQKSRLQKKNNLIKHLKLDIEKIKKDLENFA
;
A
#
# COMPACT_ATOMS: atom_id res chain seq x y z
N MET A 1 -2.34 -10.93 -7.85
CA MET A 1 -3.19 -9.74 -7.98
C MET A 1 -2.46 -8.49 -7.53
N ARG A 2 -2.42 -7.47 -8.38
CA ARG A 2 -1.95 -6.10 -8.12
C ARG A 2 -3.13 -5.21 -7.75
N PHE A 3 -2.89 -4.06 -7.12
CA PHE A 3 -3.97 -3.16 -6.69
C PHE A 3 -4.85 -2.67 -7.86
N GLY A 4 -4.24 -2.30 -8.99
CA GLY A 4 -4.99 -1.93 -10.20
C GLY A 4 -5.92 -3.02 -10.73
N GLU A 5 -5.50 -4.29 -10.63
CA GLU A 5 -6.33 -5.43 -11.03
C GLU A 5 -7.54 -5.59 -10.11
N VAL A 6 -7.42 -5.25 -8.82
CA VAL A 6 -8.55 -5.23 -7.88
C VAL A 6 -9.57 -4.17 -8.27
N LEU A 7 -9.12 -2.99 -8.66
CA LEU A 7 -10.00 -1.90 -9.08
C LEU A 7 -10.80 -2.26 -10.34
N ILE A 8 -10.17 -3.00 -11.28
CA ILE A 8 -10.84 -3.55 -12.46
C ILE A 8 -11.82 -4.66 -12.07
N GLU A 9 -11.41 -5.61 -11.21
CA GLU A 9 -12.29 -6.71 -10.74
C GLU A 9 -13.58 -6.17 -10.07
N LEU A 10 -13.45 -5.07 -9.31
CA LEU A 10 -14.58 -4.42 -8.65
C LEU A 10 -15.41 -3.53 -9.59
N GLY A 11 -14.99 -3.33 -10.83
CA GLY A 11 -15.68 -2.50 -11.82
C GLY A 11 -15.56 -0.99 -11.57
N PHE A 12 -14.64 -0.54 -10.72
CA PHE A 12 -14.46 0.89 -10.43
C PHE A 12 -13.72 1.61 -11.55
N ILE A 13 -12.82 0.91 -12.22
CA ILE A 13 -12.09 1.41 -13.39
C ILE A 13 -12.05 0.34 -14.48
N ASP A 14 -11.81 0.78 -15.71
CA ASP A 14 -11.44 -0.10 -16.81
C ASP A 14 -9.91 -0.12 -17.01
N LYS A 15 -9.46 -0.93 -17.97
CA LYS A 15 -8.04 -1.03 -18.32
C LYS A 15 -7.47 0.28 -18.84
N GLN A 16 -8.23 1.06 -19.61
CA GLN A 16 -7.74 2.32 -20.19
C GLN A 16 -7.44 3.35 -19.09
N LYS A 17 -8.35 3.48 -18.12
CA LYS A 17 -8.15 4.33 -16.93
C LYS A 17 -6.95 3.90 -16.10
N LEU A 18 -6.75 2.59 -15.93
CA LEU A 18 -5.58 2.07 -15.24
C LEU A 18 -4.29 2.40 -16.00
N ASP A 19 -4.26 2.21 -17.31
CA ASP A 19 -3.09 2.47 -18.15
C ASP A 19 -2.68 3.95 -18.09
N VAL A 20 -3.65 4.88 -18.13
CA VAL A 20 -3.39 6.34 -17.98
C VAL A 20 -2.77 6.64 -16.61
N ALA A 21 -3.33 6.10 -15.54
CA ALA A 21 -2.80 6.34 -14.19
C ALA A 21 -1.40 5.73 -13.99
N LEU A 22 -1.10 4.60 -14.64
CA LEU A 22 0.23 3.98 -14.62
C LEU A 22 1.27 4.81 -15.38
N GLN A 23 0.89 5.42 -16.51
CA GLN A 23 1.76 6.35 -17.24
C GLN A 23 2.11 7.56 -16.38
N GLU A 24 1.15 8.13 -15.67
CA GLU A 24 1.38 9.23 -14.72
C GLU A 24 2.29 8.80 -13.56
N GLN A 25 2.05 7.61 -12.99
CA GLN A 25 2.89 7.06 -11.94
C GLN A 25 4.35 6.89 -12.39
N GLU A 26 4.57 6.38 -13.61
CA GLU A 26 5.89 6.20 -14.19
C GLU A 26 6.58 7.55 -14.45
N TYR A 27 5.84 8.53 -14.99
CA TYR A 27 6.34 9.88 -15.20
C TYR A 27 6.78 10.55 -13.88
N THR A 28 5.97 10.41 -12.83
CA THR A 28 6.25 10.96 -11.51
C THR A 28 7.49 10.29 -10.90
N LEU A 29 7.61 8.97 -11.03
CA LEU A 29 8.80 8.24 -10.58
C LEU A 29 10.08 8.76 -11.26
N LYS A 30 10.03 9.04 -12.57
CA LYS A 30 11.18 9.56 -13.34
C LYS A 30 11.57 10.99 -12.96
N THR A 31 10.59 11.81 -12.59
CA THR A 31 10.79 13.25 -12.36
C THR A 31 11.12 13.58 -10.91
N VAL A 32 10.45 12.96 -9.95
CA VAL A 32 10.60 13.29 -8.52
C VAL A 32 11.15 12.13 -7.68
N SER A 33 11.59 11.03 -8.32
CA SER A 33 12.13 9.83 -7.64
C SER A 33 11.19 9.21 -6.61
N PHE A 34 9.89 9.51 -6.72
CA PHE A 34 8.83 8.98 -5.87
C PHE A 34 7.65 8.60 -6.75
N ALA A 35 7.22 7.34 -6.67
CA ALA A 35 5.99 6.89 -7.32
C ALA A 35 4.83 7.04 -6.34
N GLU A 36 3.94 8.01 -6.58
CA GLU A 36 2.67 8.08 -5.86
C GLU A 36 1.91 6.75 -6.03
N PRO A 37 1.34 6.15 -4.96
CA PRO A 37 0.54 4.94 -5.09
C PRO A 37 -0.60 5.10 -6.08
N ILE A 38 -0.81 4.11 -6.95
CA ILE A 38 -1.79 4.19 -8.03
C ILE A 38 -3.22 4.51 -7.54
N GLY A 39 -3.60 4.03 -6.35
CA GLY A 39 -4.89 4.34 -5.74
C GLY A 39 -5.07 5.82 -5.40
N LEU A 40 -3.99 6.51 -5.00
CA LEU A 40 -4.02 7.94 -4.69
C LEU A 40 -4.04 8.78 -5.96
N ILE A 41 -3.30 8.38 -7.01
CA ILE A 41 -3.37 9.02 -8.33
C ILE A 41 -4.82 8.99 -8.85
N LEU A 42 -5.45 7.82 -8.80
CA LEU A 42 -6.84 7.64 -9.26
C LEU A 42 -7.85 8.44 -8.42
N LEU A 43 -7.64 8.51 -7.10
CA LEU A 43 -8.48 9.30 -6.19
C LEU A 43 -8.32 10.81 -6.45
N ARG A 44 -7.09 11.30 -6.56
CA ARG A 44 -6.76 12.70 -6.84
C ARG A 44 -7.33 13.15 -8.19
N ASN A 45 -7.27 12.29 -9.20
CA ASN A 45 -7.81 12.57 -10.53
C ASN A 45 -9.34 12.40 -10.61
N GLY A 46 -10.01 12.07 -9.51
CA GLY A 46 -11.47 11.88 -9.46
C GLY A 46 -11.96 10.66 -10.25
N VAL A 47 -11.07 9.75 -10.61
CA VAL A 47 -11.40 8.52 -11.35
C VAL A 47 -12.11 7.50 -10.46
N ILE A 48 -11.76 7.50 -9.17
CA ILE A 48 -12.46 6.77 -8.12
C ILE A 48 -12.75 7.71 -6.95
N ASN A 49 -13.77 7.42 -6.16
CA ASN A 49 -14.06 8.13 -4.91
C ASN A 49 -13.46 7.43 -3.67
N GLU A 50 -13.55 8.07 -2.50
CA GLU A 50 -12.98 7.54 -1.25
C GLU A 50 -13.55 6.18 -0.86
N LYS A 51 -14.85 5.95 -1.12
CA LYS A 51 -15.53 4.69 -0.79
C LYS A 51 -15.02 3.57 -1.68
N GLU A 52 -14.88 3.79 -2.98
CA GLU A 52 -14.32 2.84 -3.94
C GLU A 52 -12.86 2.53 -3.62
N HIS A 53 -12.05 3.56 -3.34
CA HIS A 53 -10.68 3.37 -2.91
C HIS A 53 -10.60 2.52 -1.64
N TYR A 54 -11.40 2.83 -0.62
CA TYR A 54 -11.46 2.06 0.63
C TYR A 54 -11.86 0.60 0.40
N GLN A 55 -12.89 0.35 -0.41
CA GLN A 55 -13.33 -1.00 -0.76
C GLN A 55 -12.25 -1.79 -1.51
N ALA A 56 -11.56 -1.16 -2.45
CA ALA A 56 -10.46 -1.78 -3.17
C ALA A 56 -9.28 -2.12 -2.24
N VAL A 57 -8.94 -1.21 -1.31
CA VAL A 57 -7.91 -1.45 -0.29
C VAL A 57 -8.27 -2.66 0.59
N LEU A 58 -9.51 -2.75 1.07
CA LEU A 58 -9.98 -3.90 1.83
C LEU A 58 -9.85 -5.21 1.03
N LYS A 59 -10.35 -5.24 -0.21
CA LYS A 59 -10.30 -6.43 -1.07
C LYS A 59 -8.86 -6.84 -1.38
N TYR A 60 -7.98 -5.88 -1.63
CA TYR A 60 -6.56 -6.13 -1.88
C TYR A 60 -5.86 -6.76 -0.68
N PHE A 61 -6.07 -6.22 0.54
CA PHE A 61 -5.48 -6.81 1.73
C PHE A 61 -6.10 -8.16 2.09
N GLU A 62 -7.39 -8.36 1.81
CA GLU A 62 -8.02 -9.67 1.95
C GLU A 62 -7.33 -10.71 1.08
N TYR A 63 -7.10 -10.39 -0.20
CA TYR A 63 -6.34 -11.24 -1.11
C TYR A 63 -4.93 -11.52 -0.59
N LEU A 64 -4.17 -10.47 -0.22
CA LEU A 64 -2.80 -10.64 0.28
C LEU A 64 -2.74 -11.51 1.53
N SER A 65 -3.69 -11.35 2.47
CA SER A 65 -3.71 -12.09 3.73
C SER A 65 -3.90 -13.60 3.56
N LYS A 66 -4.62 -14.00 2.50
CA LYS A 66 -4.96 -15.40 2.20
C LYS A 66 -4.00 -16.05 1.21
N ASN A 67 -3.23 -15.26 0.46
CA ASN A 67 -2.37 -15.76 -0.60
C ASN A 67 -1.09 -16.44 -0.07
N LYS A 68 -1.10 -17.78 0.00
CA LYS A 68 0.03 -18.60 0.49
C LYS A 68 1.33 -18.46 -0.32
N SER A 69 1.30 -17.98 -1.56
CA SER A 69 2.52 -17.75 -2.36
C SER A 69 3.25 -16.47 -1.94
N ARG A 70 2.63 -15.60 -1.13
CA ARG A 70 3.27 -14.42 -0.56
C ARG A 70 4.07 -14.77 0.70
N PRO A 71 5.21 -14.11 0.94
CA PRO A 71 5.96 -14.23 2.19
C PRO A 71 5.08 -14.06 3.44
N ALA A 72 5.43 -14.77 4.51
CA ALA A 72 4.68 -14.74 5.77
C ALA A 72 4.52 -13.32 6.35
N TYR A 73 5.54 -12.48 6.22
CA TYR A 73 5.48 -11.10 6.70
C TYR A 73 4.43 -10.27 5.95
N ILE A 74 4.32 -10.39 4.62
CA ILE A 74 3.30 -9.69 3.81
C ILE A 74 1.90 -10.13 4.24
N ARG A 75 1.69 -11.43 4.44
CA ARG A 75 0.39 -11.96 4.90
C ARG A 75 0.04 -11.44 6.30
N SER A 76 1.02 -11.35 7.19
CA SER A 76 0.84 -10.79 8.54
C SER A 76 0.47 -9.31 8.49
N THR A 77 1.24 -8.50 7.75
CA THR A 77 0.97 -7.08 7.52
C THR A 77 -0.44 -6.88 6.95
N ALA A 78 -0.86 -7.70 5.99
CA ALA A 78 -2.19 -7.63 5.39
C ALA A 78 -3.32 -7.93 6.39
N LYS A 79 -3.13 -8.88 7.30
CA LYS A 79 -4.10 -9.18 8.37
C LYS A 79 -4.25 -8.00 9.34
N ILE A 80 -3.13 -7.38 9.71
CA ILE A 80 -3.12 -6.19 10.58
C ILE A 80 -3.86 -5.03 9.88
N ALA A 81 -3.55 -4.78 8.62
CA ALA A 81 -4.21 -3.76 7.80
C ALA A 81 -5.73 -3.97 7.72
N LEU A 82 -6.20 -5.20 7.45
CA LEU A 82 -7.64 -5.51 7.44
C LEU A 82 -8.32 -5.23 8.78
N LYS A 83 -7.68 -5.65 9.88
CA LYS A 83 -8.20 -5.43 11.23
C LYS A 83 -8.29 -3.93 11.53
N ALA A 84 -7.28 -3.16 11.12
CA ALA A 84 -7.26 -1.72 11.29
C ALA A 84 -8.34 -1.01 10.49
N LEU A 85 -8.54 -1.42 9.23
CA LEU A 85 -9.52 -0.82 8.34
C LEU A 85 -10.95 -1.14 8.78
N ARG A 86 -11.24 -2.35 9.27
CA ARG A 86 -12.60 -2.76 9.67
C ARG A 86 -13.08 -2.19 11.02
N ARG A 87 -12.19 -1.63 11.84
CA ARG A 87 -12.57 -1.06 13.14
C ARG A 87 -13.14 0.36 12.97
N ASP A 88 -14.31 0.58 13.55
CA ASP A 88 -15.06 1.85 13.57
C ASP A 88 -14.22 2.98 14.19
N THR A 89 -14.31 4.19 13.64
CA THR A 89 -13.40 5.32 13.93
C THR A 89 -13.79 6.13 15.16
N LYS A 90 -14.79 5.71 15.95
CA LYS A 90 -15.20 6.45 17.16
C LYS A 90 -14.04 6.57 18.15
N GLY A 91 -13.39 7.73 18.17
CA GLY A 91 -12.24 8.06 19.02
C GLY A 91 -10.88 7.56 18.54
N ARG A 92 -10.75 7.10 17.28
CA ARG A 92 -9.52 6.49 16.75
C ARG A 92 -9.12 7.06 15.38
N MET A 93 -7.88 6.77 14.98
CA MET A 93 -7.26 7.23 13.73
C MET A 93 -8.21 7.06 12.51
N SER A 94 -8.34 8.11 11.69
CA SER A 94 -9.22 8.10 10.51
C SER A 94 -8.83 7.00 9.51
N HIS A 95 -9.77 6.56 8.68
CA HIS A 95 -9.47 5.59 7.61
C HIS A 95 -8.39 6.10 6.66
N VAL A 96 -8.41 7.40 6.33
CA VAL A 96 -7.40 8.04 5.47
C VAL A 96 -6.00 7.92 6.09
N SER A 97 -5.86 8.22 7.39
CA SER A 97 -4.58 8.10 8.10
C SER A 97 -4.12 6.63 8.20
N LYS A 98 -5.04 5.70 8.44
CA LYS A 98 -4.74 4.26 8.44
C LYS A 98 -4.21 3.83 7.06
N ILE A 99 -4.86 4.26 5.97
CA ILE A 99 -4.44 3.99 4.60
C ILE A 99 -3.06 4.60 4.32
N ALA A 100 -2.78 5.83 4.77
CA ALA A 100 -1.48 6.46 4.58
C ALA A 100 -0.35 5.69 5.27
N LEU A 101 -0.55 5.25 6.51
CA LEU A 101 0.42 4.41 7.24
C LEU A 101 0.65 3.07 6.54
N ILE A 102 -0.42 2.45 6.05
CA ILE A 102 -0.35 1.21 5.30
C ILE A 102 0.45 1.38 4.00
N ASN A 103 0.21 2.45 3.24
CA ASN A 103 0.99 2.76 2.04
C ASN A 103 2.46 2.98 2.38
N LYS A 104 2.76 3.62 3.53
CA LYS A 104 4.14 3.81 3.98
C LYS A 104 4.86 2.49 4.29
N ILE A 105 4.14 1.53 4.88
CA ILE A 105 4.69 0.18 5.09
C ILE A 105 5.03 -0.47 3.74
N GLN A 106 4.12 -0.41 2.76
CA GLN A 106 4.36 -0.98 1.43
C GLN A 106 5.55 -0.34 0.72
N GLU A 107 5.63 0.99 0.74
CA GLU A 107 6.75 1.74 0.17
C GLU A 107 8.09 1.29 0.79
N ASN A 108 8.13 1.13 2.12
CA ASN A 108 9.33 0.67 2.82
C ASN A 108 9.66 -0.79 2.50
N GLU A 109 8.65 -1.68 2.36
CA GLU A 109 8.85 -3.07 1.95
C GLU A 109 9.40 -3.16 0.51
N GLU A 110 8.91 -2.34 -0.41
CA GLU A 110 9.42 -2.25 -1.79
C GLU A 110 10.86 -1.74 -1.83
N LYS A 111 11.17 -0.69 -1.06
CA LYS A 111 12.55 -0.19 -0.90
C LYS A 111 13.49 -1.27 -0.36
N ILE A 112 13.05 -2.06 0.63
CA ILE A 112 13.83 -3.20 1.14
C ILE A 112 14.12 -4.20 0.02
N LEU A 113 13.12 -4.57 -0.79
CA LEU A 113 13.30 -5.51 -1.91
C LEU A 113 14.27 -4.98 -2.96
N GLN A 114 14.19 -3.69 -3.30
CA GLN A 114 15.13 -3.03 -4.21
C GLN A 114 16.55 -3.02 -3.64
N LEU A 115 16.71 -2.64 -2.36
CA LEU A 115 17.99 -2.61 -1.67
C LEU A 115 18.64 -3.99 -1.59
N GLN A 116 17.85 -5.04 -1.33
CA GLN A 116 18.35 -6.42 -1.29
C GLN A 116 19.02 -6.82 -2.61
N LYS A 117 18.45 -6.39 -3.75
CA LYS A 117 18.98 -6.64 -5.10
C LYS A 117 20.17 -5.75 -5.47
N SER A 118 20.39 -4.65 -4.74
CA SER A 118 21.48 -3.70 -5.01
C SER A 118 22.85 -4.18 -4.47
N ARG A 119 23.93 -3.63 -5.03
CA ARG A 119 25.32 -3.84 -4.56
C ARG A 119 25.79 -2.78 -3.54
N LEU A 120 24.89 -2.00 -2.95
CA LEU A 120 25.21 -0.95 -1.99
C LEU A 120 25.91 -1.50 -0.73
N GLN A 121 27.07 -0.96 -0.36
CA GLN A 121 27.85 -1.39 0.81
C GLN A 121 27.11 -1.18 2.14
N LYS A 122 26.27 -0.14 2.27
CA LYS A 122 25.51 0.18 3.49
C LYS A 122 24.07 -0.37 3.48
N LYS A 123 23.70 -1.23 2.53
CA LYS A 123 22.31 -1.69 2.37
C LYS A 123 21.75 -2.38 3.61
N ASN A 124 22.58 -3.11 4.35
CA ASN A 124 22.13 -3.85 5.54
C ASN A 124 21.65 -2.92 6.66
N ASN A 125 22.32 -1.77 6.86
CA ASN A 125 21.91 -0.78 7.84
C ASN A 125 20.62 -0.07 7.42
N LEU A 126 20.48 0.30 6.14
CA LEU A 126 19.23 0.86 5.61
C LEU A 126 18.07 -0.13 5.76
N ILE A 127 18.27 -1.39 5.39
CA ILE A 127 17.25 -2.44 5.53
C ILE A 127 16.85 -2.60 7.00
N LYS A 128 17.80 -2.55 7.94
CA LYS A 128 17.51 -2.61 9.38
C LYS A 128 16.65 -1.44 9.83
N HIS A 129 16.97 -0.21 9.44
CA HIS A 129 16.18 0.98 9.76
C HIS A 129 14.76 0.90 9.17
N LEU A 130 14.64 0.57 7.88
CA LEU A 130 13.33 0.43 7.22
C LEU A 130 12.46 -0.64 7.89
N LYS A 131 13.06 -1.75 8.35
CA LYS A 131 12.34 -2.78 9.12
C LYS A 131 11.86 -2.25 10.47
N LEU A 132 12.68 -1.49 11.20
CA LEU A 132 12.27 -0.88 12.47
C LEU A 132 11.12 0.11 12.28
N ASP A 133 11.18 0.92 11.23
CA ASP A 133 10.11 1.86 10.89
C ASP A 133 8.80 1.12 10.55
N ILE A 134 8.87 0.03 9.79
CA ILE A 134 7.71 -0.82 9.49
C ILE A 134 7.10 -1.36 10.78
N GLU A 135 7.91 -1.90 11.70
CA GLU A 135 7.41 -2.46 12.96
C GLU A 135 6.79 -1.39 13.87
N LYS A 136 7.37 -0.18 13.90
CA LYS A 136 6.78 0.96 14.60
C LYS A 136 5.41 1.32 14.01
N ILE A 137 5.31 1.46 12.70
CA ILE A 137 4.05 1.80 12.02
C ILE A 137 3.00 0.71 12.23
N LYS A 138 3.38 -0.58 12.20
CA LYS A 138 2.47 -1.68 12.52
C LYS A 138 1.94 -1.59 13.95
N LYS A 139 2.81 -1.30 14.93
CA LYS A 139 2.40 -1.13 16.32
C LYS A 139 1.45 0.07 16.48
N ASP A 140 1.71 1.17 15.79
CA ASP A 140 0.81 2.32 15.77
C ASP A 140 -0.54 1.94 15.15
N LEU A 141 -0.55 1.21 14.03
CA LEU A 141 -1.78 0.68 13.45
C LEU A 141 -2.51 -0.25 14.42
N GLU A 142 -1.84 -1.07 15.21
CA GLU A 142 -2.50 -1.96 16.19
C GLU A 142 -3.07 -1.21 17.40
N ASN A 143 -2.34 -0.22 17.90
CA ASN A 143 -2.72 0.58 19.07
C ASN A 143 -3.86 1.56 18.75
N PHE A 144 -3.89 2.10 17.53
CA PHE A 144 -4.85 3.10 17.09
C PHE A 144 -5.92 2.55 16.12
N ALA A 145 -5.90 1.25 15.82
CA ALA A 145 -7.01 0.51 15.20
C ALA A 145 -8.06 0.15 16.22
#